data_AF-A0A1G2Q330-F1
#
_entry.id   AF-A0A1G2Q330-F1
#
_cell.length_a   1.000
_cell.length_b   1.000
_cell.length_c   1.000
_cell.angle_alpha   90.00
_cell.angle_beta   90.00
_cell.angle_gamma   90.00
#
_symmetry.space_group_name_H-M   'P 1'
#
loop_
_entity.id
_entity.type
_entity.pdbx_description
1 polymer ?
#
loop_
_entity_poly.entity_id
_entity_poly.type
_entity_poly.pdbx_seq_one_letter_code
_entity_poly.pdbx_strand_id
1 'polypeptide(L)' 'MATSVTIDRFEGDTAIVLLDNGQQIDIPKSELPPEAHEGARLVLNFIHTHEDEAKRADQARQLLTDLLQRKN' A
#
# COMPACT_ATOMS: atom_id res chain seq x y z
N MET A 1 8.98 -8.78 4.68
CA MET A 1 9.81 -9.31 3.57
C MET A 1 10.17 -8.16 2.64
N ALA A 2 11.37 -8.16 2.08
CA ALA A 2 11.86 -7.14 1.14
C ALA A 2 11.91 -7.74 -0.27
N THR A 3 11.41 -7.01 -1.27
CA THR A 3 11.48 -7.42 -2.68
C THR A 3 12.01 -6.27 -3.52
N SER A 4 12.89 -6.59 -4.49
CA SER A 4 13.34 -5.60 -5.47
C SER A 4 12.31 -5.48 -6.58
N VAL A 5 12.03 -4.24 -6.98
CA VAL A 5 11.15 -3.93 -8.11
C VAL A 5 11.80 -2.92 -9.02
N THR A 6 11.36 -2.90 -10.28
CA THR A 6 11.77 -1.89 -11.26
C THR A 6 10.54 -1.13 -11.71
N ILE A 7 10.61 0.21 -11.76
CA ILE A 7 9.55 1.00 -12.38
C ILE A 7 9.61 0.74 -13.89
N ASP A 8 8.58 0.11 -14.45
CA ASP A 8 8.51 -0.14 -15.89
C ASP A 8 8.10 1.15 -16.62
N ARG A 9 6.95 1.72 -16.22
CA ARG A 9 6.39 2.94 -16.83
C ARG A 9 5.47 3.71 -15.89
N PHE A 10 5.16 4.95 -16.25
CA PHE A 10 4.11 5.73 -15.61
C PHE A 10 2.86 5.87 -16.48
N GLU A 11 1.69 5.63 -15.90
CA GLU A 11 0.38 5.79 -16.52
C GLU A 11 -0.45 6.80 -15.72
N GLY A 12 -0.45 8.07 -16.15
CA GLY A 12 -1.16 9.14 -15.43
C GLY A 12 -0.57 9.35 -14.03
N ASP A 13 -1.36 9.14 -12.99
CA ASP A 13 -0.95 9.25 -11.57
C ASP A 13 -0.49 7.91 -10.96
N THR A 14 -0.37 6.87 -11.78
CA THR A 14 0.04 5.53 -11.37
C THR A 14 1.41 5.18 -11.96
N ALA A 15 2.21 4.47 -11.19
CA ALA A 15 3.44 3.81 -11.63
C ALA A 15 3.20 2.32 -11.71
N ILE A 16 3.60 1.71 -12.83
CA ILE A 16 3.58 0.27 -13.01
C ILE A 16 4.97 -0.24 -12.63
N VAL A 17 5.06 -1.04 -11.56
CA VAL A 17 6.32 -1.64 -11.12
C VAL A 17 6.34 -3.14 -11.43
N LEU A 18 7.49 -3.62 -11.89
CA LEU A 18 7.73 -5.02 -12.23
C LEU A 18 8.57 -5.69 -11.12
N LEU A 19 8.10 -6.82 -10.64
CA LEU A 19 8.83 -7.70 -9.73
C LEU A 19 9.75 -8.63 -10.51
N ASP A 20 10.77 -9.18 -9.84
CA ASP A 20 11.72 -10.11 -10.45
C ASP A 20 11.04 -11.40 -11.00
N ASN A 21 9.85 -11.75 -10.50
CA ASN A 21 9.04 -12.88 -10.99
C ASN A 21 8.14 -12.53 -12.21
N GLY A 22 8.23 -11.30 -12.74
CA GLY A 22 7.43 -10.82 -13.85
C GLY A 22 6.03 -10.33 -13.49
N GLN A 23 5.64 -10.34 -12.22
CA GLN A 23 4.38 -9.74 -11.77
C GLN A 23 4.46 -8.21 -11.81
N GLN A 24 3.31 -7.57 -12.06
CA GLN A 24 3.16 -6.13 -12.05
C GLN A 24 2.34 -5.69 -10.84
N ILE A 25 2.72 -4.55 -10.26
CA ILE A 25 1.97 -3.88 -9.19
C ILE A 25 1.76 -2.43 -9.59
N ASP A 26 0.54 -1.95 -9.40
CA ASP A 26 0.16 -0.56 -9.60
C ASP A 26 0.39 0.21 -8.29
N ILE A 27 1.24 1.23 -8.33
CA ILE A 27 1.58 2.07 -7.17
C ILE A 27 1.24 3.52 -7.50
N PRO A 28 0.49 4.24 -6.65
CA PRO A 28 0.27 5.68 -6.85
C PRO A 28 1.60 6.44 -6.85
N LYS A 29 1.77 7.40 -7.76
CA LYS A 29 2.98 8.24 -7.83
C LYS A 29 3.31 8.95 -6.52
N SER A 30 2.28 9.28 -5.73
CA SER A 30 2.44 9.93 -4.42
C SER A 30 3.15 9.06 -3.37
N GLU A 31 3.14 7.74 -3.55
CA GLU A 31 3.79 6.79 -2.64
C GLU A 31 5.26 6.52 -3.05
N LEU A 32 5.71 7.08 -4.18
CA LEU A 32 7.06 6.91 -4.67
C LEU A 32 7.98 8.06 -4.21
N PRO A 33 9.29 7.80 -4.08
CA PRO A 33 10.27 8.85 -3.87
C PRO A 33 10.24 9.92 -4.97
N PRO A 34 10.53 11.19 -4.68
CA PRO A 34 10.49 12.27 -5.66
C PRO A 34 11.48 12.09 -6.83
N GLU A 35 12.55 11.33 -6.63
CA GLU A 35 13.54 10.97 -7.64
C GLU A 35 13.16 9.75 -8.50
N ALA A 36 11.99 9.14 -8.28
CA ALA A 36 11.55 7.97 -9.02
C ALA A 36 11.34 8.28 -10.51
N HIS A 37 11.93 7.45 -11.37
CA HIS A 37 11.81 7.56 -12.83
C HIS A 37 11.64 6.16 -13.46
N GLU A 38 11.23 6.10 -14.73
CA GLU A 38 11.14 4.83 -15.46
C GLU A 38 12.52 4.16 -15.52
N GLY A 39 12.56 2.84 -15.34
CA GLY A 39 13.77 2.05 -15.18
C GLY A 39 14.45 2.15 -13.80
N ALA A 40 13.97 2.98 -12.87
CA ALA A 40 14.51 3.04 -11.52
C ALA A 40 14.25 1.74 -10.75
N ARG A 41 15.24 1.30 -9.96
CA ARG A 41 15.11 0.12 -9.09
C ARG A 41 14.79 0.55 -7.66
N LEU A 42 13.74 -0.02 -7.10
CA LEU A 42 13.27 0.24 -5.75
C LEU A 42 13.23 -1.04 -4.92
N VAL A 43 13.18 -0.88 -3.60
CA VAL A 43 12.95 -1.99 -2.66
C VAL A 43 11.62 -1.77 -1.98
N LEU A 44 10.68 -2.70 -2.17
CA LEU A 44 9.40 -2.73 -1.47
C LEU A 44 9.51 -3.61 -0.24
N ASN A 45 9.06 -3.08 0.90
CA ASN A 45 9.05 -3.79 2.18
C ASN A 45 7.61 -3.98 2.67
N PHE A 46 7.17 -5.23 2.74
CA PHE A 46 5.94 -5.58 3.45
C PHE A 46 6.25 -5.81 4.92
N ILE A 47 5.69 -4.94 5.76
CA ILE A 47 5.78 -4.99 7.23
C ILE A 47 4.41 -5.41 7.75
N HIS A 48 4.37 -6.51 8.50
CA HIS A 48 3.16 -6.95 9.20
C HIS A 48 3.19 -6.42 10.62
N THR A 49 2.22 -5.58 11.00
CA THR A 49 2.14 -4.98 12.34
C THR A 49 0.92 -5.49 13.10
N HIS A 50 1.11 -6.53 13.92
CA HIS A 50 0.02 -7.11 14.74
C HIS A 50 -0.61 -6.12 15.74
N GLU A 51 0.16 -5.15 16.23
CA GLU A 51 -0.36 -4.14 17.16
C GLU A 51 -1.34 -3.16 16.49
N ASP A 52 -1.11 -2.83 15.22
CA ASP A 52 -2.01 -1.92 14.47
C ASP A 52 -3.30 -2.63 14.07
N GLU A 53 -3.25 -3.94 13.81
CA GLU A 53 -4.43 -4.76 13.51
C GLU A 53 -5.41 -4.77 14.69
N ALA A 54 -4.92 -4.98 15.92
CA ALA A 54 -5.76 -4.98 17.12
C ALA A 54 -6.42 -3.60 17.34
N LYS A 55 -5.66 -2.52 17.20
CA LYS A 55 -6.19 -1.14 17.32
C LYS A 55 -7.25 -0.83 16.26
N ARG A 56 -7.02 -1.22 15.01
CA ARG A 56 -8.02 -1.04 13.94
C ARG A 56 -9.28 -1.88 14.16
N ALA A 57 -9.12 -3.12 14.65
CA ALA A 57 -10.25 -3.98 14.97
C ALA A 57 -11.13 -3.39 16.08
N ASP A 58 -10.51 -2.82 17.12
CA ASP A 58 -11.23 -2.18 18.21
C ASP A 58 -11.90 -0.87 17.78
N GLN A 59 -11.23 -0.05 16.97
CA GLN A 59 -11.84 1.14 16.36
C GLN A 59 -13.04 0.79 15.49
N ALA A 60 -12.94 -0.26 14.67
CA ALA A 60 -14.06 -0.72 13.85
C ALA A 60 -15.25 -1.19 14.70
N ARG A 61 -14.99 -1.92 15.80
CA ARG A 61 -16.03 -2.34 16.76
C ARG A 61 -16.71 -1.15 17.44
N GLN A 62 -15.94 -0.14 17.84
CA GLN A 62 -16.49 1.08 18.45
C GLN A 62 -17.41 1.81 17.48
N LEU A 63 -16.96 2.04 16.24
CA LEU A 63 -17.78 2.68 15.20
C LEU A 63 -19.07 1.91 14.91
N LEU A 64 -19.01 0.58 14.86
CA LEU A 64 -20.19 -0.29 14.70
C LEU A 64 -21.17 -0.14 15.87
N THR A 65 -20.66 -0.08 17.09
CA THR A 65 -21.47 0.09 18.30
C THR A 65 -22.18 1.44 18.29
N ASP A 66 -21.47 2.52 17.95
CA ASP A 66 -22.03 3.86 17.85
C ASP A 66 -23.14 3.97 16.80
N LEU A 67 -22.95 3.32 15.64
CA LEU A 67 -23.96 3.30 14.57
C LEU A 67 -25.23 2.54 14.99
N LEU A 68 -25.08 1.41 15.71
CA LEU A 68 -26.20 0.62 16.20
C LEU A 68 -26.97 1.35 17.30
N GLN A 69 -26.27 2.08 18.18
CA GLN A 69 -26.90 2.87 19.25
C GLN A 69 -27.62 4.11 18.73
N ARG A 70 -27.17 4.74 17.64
CA ARG A 70 -27.84 5.89 17.01
C ARG A 70 -29.11 5.54 16.22
N LYS A 71 -29.33 4.26 15.92
CA LYS A 71 -30.47 3.79 15.13
C LYS A 71 -31.66 3.32 15.98
N ASN A 72 -31.52 3.37 17.31
CA ASN A 72 -32.59 3.23 18.31
C ASN A 72 -32.89 4.58 18.95
#